data_AF-A0A2B8B9X7-F1
#
_entry.id   AF-A0A2B8B9X7-F1
#
_cell.length_a   1.000
_cell.length_b   1.000
_cell.length_c   1.000
_cell.angle_alpha   90.00
_cell.angle_beta   90.00
_cell.angle_gamma   90.00
#
_symmetry.space_group_name_H-M   'P 1'
#
loop_
_entity.id
_entity.type
_entity.pdbx_description
1 polymer ?
#
loop_
_entity_poly.entity_id
_entity_poly.type
_entity_poly.pdbx_seq_one_letter_code
_entity_poly.pdbx_strand_id
1 'polypeptide(L)'
;MTSISSALSFPRTRLPLIGLALAALTLAGCSDVRRSIGLDRQSPDEFSVVSRAPLTLPPSMQDLPKPRPGAARPQDSTPTQMAAGAVFGGSPRSAKAAAAGATAGEKSLVAQASARDGIDPNIRAKVDQETTQLIVADKSWIDSLLFWQTQQPPVSVVDPAKEQQRLREAQAQGKALDGAATPTIERKRKAPLEGLF
;
A
#
# COMPACT_ATOMS: atom_id res chain seq x y z
N MET A 1 41.59 32.65 32.73
CA MET A 1 40.72 31.86 31.84
C MET A 1 39.30 32.37 32.02
N THR A 2 38.88 33.27 31.13
CA THR A 2 37.67 34.10 31.25
C THR A 2 36.43 33.32 30.77
N SER A 3 35.49 33.11 31.69
CA SER A 3 34.15 32.61 31.40
C SER A 3 33.28 33.78 30.91
N ILE A 4 32.72 33.66 29.70
CA ILE A 4 31.75 34.60 29.14
C ILE A 4 30.36 33.98 29.31
N SER A 5 29.69 34.29 30.41
CA SER A 5 28.25 34.06 30.55
C SER A 5 27.51 35.30 30.03
N SER A 6 27.13 35.28 28.76
CA SER A 6 26.23 36.28 28.18
C SER A 6 24.78 35.92 28.52
N ALA A 7 24.25 36.53 29.57
CA ALA A 7 22.83 36.51 29.87
C ALA A 7 22.08 37.35 28.82
N LEU A 8 21.37 36.68 27.91
CA LEU A 8 20.44 37.33 26.99
C LEU A 8 19.21 37.84 27.78
N SER A 9 19.27 39.11 28.19
CA SER A 9 18.12 39.83 28.72
C SER A 9 17.20 40.20 27.56
N PHE A 10 16.18 39.39 27.31
CA PHE A 10 15.14 39.73 26.33
C PHE A 10 14.13 40.69 26.99
N PRO A 11 13.96 41.93 26.50
CA PRO A 11 12.97 42.84 27.04
C PRO A 11 11.57 42.24 26.84
N ARG A 12 10.74 42.26 27.90
CA ARG A 12 9.37 41.69 27.92
C ARG A 12 8.48 42.19 26.76
N THR A 13 8.82 43.32 26.13
CA THR A 13 8.14 43.91 24.97
C THR A 13 8.47 43.25 23.62
N ARG A 14 9.54 42.45 23.53
CA ARG A 14 9.89 41.71 22.29
C ARG A 14 9.30 40.30 22.22
N LEU A 15 8.82 39.77 23.34
CA LEU A 15 8.12 38.49 23.41
C LEU A 15 6.86 38.40 22.52
N PRO A 16 5.96 39.42 22.48
CA PRO A 16 4.78 39.35 21.60
C PRO A 16 5.14 39.43 20.11
N LEU A 17 6.19 40.18 19.74
CA LEU A 17 6.67 40.26 18.35
C LEU A 17 7.25 38.93 17.86
N ILE A 18 7.99 38.22 18.71
CA ILE A 18 8.51 36.89 18.41
C ILE A 18 7.35 35.88 18.28
N GLY A 19 6.34 35.97 19.17
CA GLY A 19 5.14 35.13 19.08
C GLY A 19 4.34 35.35 17.80
N LEU A 20 4.18 36.61 17.37
CA LEU A 20 3.52 36.96 16.11
C LEU A 20 4.30 36.42 14.91
N ALA A 21 5.63 36.57 14.90
CA ALA A 21 6.48 36.04 13.84
C ALA A 21 6.40 34.51 13.75
N LEU A 22 6.40 33.82 14.89
CA LEU A 22 6.26 32.36 14.94
C LEU A 22 4.89 31.89 14.44
N ALA A 23 3.81 32.59 14.81
CA ALA A 23 2.46 32.30 14.33
C ALA A 23 2.32 32.55 12.81
N ALA A 24 3.00 33.55 12.27
CA ALA A 24 3.03 33.79 10.83
C ALA A 24 3.74 32.64 10.08
N LEU A 25 4.82 32.09 10.63
CA LEU A 25 5.50 30.93 10.05
C LEU A 25 4.65 29.65 10.07
N THR A 26 3.88 29.42 11.14
CA THR A 26 3.02 28.22 11.22
C THR A 26 1.82 28.30 10.27
N LEU A 27 1.27 29.50 10.04
CA LEU A 27 0.22 29.70 9.04
C LEU A 27 0.73 29.53 7.61
N ALA A 28 1.96 29.98 7.31
CA ALA A 28 2.57 29.83 5.99
C ALA A 28 2.82 28.36 5.61
N GLY A 29 3.06 27.48 6.58
CA GLY A 29 3.26 26.04 6.31
C GLY A 29 1.97 25.25 6.00
N CYS A 30 0.79 25.82 6.27
CA CYS A 30 -0.46 25.06 6.14
C CYS A 30 -0.87 24.80 4.68
N SER A 31 -0.49 25.69 3.73
CA SER A 31 -0.77 25.49 2.30
C SER A 31 0.04 24.33 1.71
N ASP A 32 1.32 24.22 2.04
CA ASP A 32 2.20 23.15 1.55
C ASP A 32 1.80 21.79 2.11
N VAL A 33 1.38 21.72 3.39
CA VAL A 33 0.88 20.49 3.99
C VAL A 33 -0.39 20.02 3.27
N ARG A 34 -1.31 20.92 2.89
CA ARG A 34 -2.52 20.56 2.12
C ARG A 34 -2.19 20.00 0.73
N ARG A 35 -1.15 20.53 0.08
CA ARG A 35 -0.65 20.08 -1.22
C ARG A 35 0.02 18.70 -1.12
N SER A 36 0.77 18.43 -0.04
CA SER A 36 1.49 17.17 0.18
C SER A 36 0.60 16.02 0.63
N ILE A 37 -0.46 16.30 1.42
CA ILE A 37 -1.47 15.30 1.81
C ILE A 37 -2.55 15.07 0.74
N GLY A 38 -2.42 15.71 -0.42
CA GLY A 38 -3.34 15.52 -1.56
C GLY A 38 -4.72 16.14 -1.39
N LEU A 39 -4.90 17.05 -0.42
CA LEU A 39 -6.16 17.77 -0.23
C LEU A 39 -6.38 18.81 -1.34
N ASP A 40 -5.30 19.27 -1.97
CA ASP A 40 -5.31 20.18 -3.10
C ASP A 40 -5.38 19.41 -4.43
N ARG A 41 -6.33 19.74 -5.30
CA ARG A 41 -6.55 19.04 -6.58
C ARG A 41 -5.57 19.58 -7.63
N GLN A 42 -4.52 18.83 -7.98
CA GLN A 42 -3.72 19.14 -9.19
C GLN A 42 -4.45 18.54 -10.38
N SER A 43 -5.05 19.38 -11.23
CA SER A 43 -5.46 18.94 -12.55
C SER A 43 -4.23 18.79 -13.46
N PRO A 44 -4.15 17.72 -14.28
CA PRO A 44 -3.11 17.62 -15.30
C PRO A 44 -3.18 18.81 -16.25
N ASP A 45 -2.03 19.38 -16.61
CA ASP A 45 -1.92 20.51 -17.52
C ASP A 45 -2.30 20.10 -18.96
N GLU A 46 -3.43 20.61 -19.45
CA GLU A 46 -3.91 20.34 -20.81
C GLU A 46 -3.00 20.87 -21.92
N PHE A 47 -2.05 21.76 -21.61
CA PHE A 47 -1.06 22.30 -22.55
C PHE A 47 0.30 21.60 -22.45
N SER A 48 0.44 20.62 -21.56
CA SER A 48 1.69 19.88 -21.41
C SER A 48 1.97 19.01 -22.64
N VAL A 49 3.04 19.33 -23.35
CA VAL A 49 3.52 18.52 -24.48
C VAL A 49 4.39 17.39 -23.95
N VAL A 50 3.88 16.17 -24.00
CA VAL A 50 4.67 14.97 -23.66
C VAL A 50 5.67 14.71 -24.78
N SER A 51 6.96 14.71 -24.44
CA SER A 51 8.00 14.30 -25.39
C SER A 51 7.86 12.81 -25.69
N ARG A 52 7.76 12.49 -26.98
CA ARG A 52 7.76 11.09 -27.44
C ARG A 52 9.16 10.69 -27.84
N ALA A 53 9.49 9.42 -27.65
CA ALA A 53 10.77 8.89 -28.13
C ALA A 53 10.88 9.07 -29.65
N PRO A 54 12.07 9.41 -30.17
CA PRO A 54 12.30 9.58 -31.60
C PRO A 54 12.03 8.27 -32.35
N LEU A 55 11.65 8.38 -33.62
CA LEU A 55 11.43 7.22 -34.49
C LEU A 55 12.76 6.50 -34.74
N THR A 56 12.77 5.17 -34.60
CA THR A 56 13.92 4.33 -34.94
C THR A 56 13.64 3.60 -36.24
N LEU A 57 14.64 3.56 -37.12
CA LEU A 57 14.54 2.82 -38.37
C LEU A 57 14.81 1.33 -38.13
N PRO A 58 14.01 0.44 -38.74
CA PRO A 58 14.26 -1.00 -38.66
C PRO A 58 15.58 -1.38 -39.36
N PRO A 59 16.20 -2.51 -38.98
CA PRO A 59 17.49 -2.94 -39.52
C PRO A 59 17.45 -3.28 -41.02
N SER A 60 16.27 -3.58 -41.57
CA SER A 60 16.05 -3.76 -43.01
C SER A 60 14.69 -3.15 -43.40
N MET A 61 14.61 -2.57 -44.60
CA MET A 61 13.34 -2.11 -45.20
C MET A 61 12.74 -3.13 -46.17
N GLN A 62 13.40 -4.28 -46.34
CA GLN A 62 12.97 -5.34 -47.25
C GLN A 62 11.97 -6.29 -46.58
N ASP A 63 12.20 -6.64 -45.30
CA ASP A 63 11.35 -7.51 -44.49
C ASP A 63 10.72 -6.72 -43.34
N LEU A 64 9.56 -6.13 -43.60
CA LEU A 64 8.79 -5.42 -42.58
C LEU A 64 8.05 -6.42 -41.68
N PRO A 65 8.19 -6.32 -40.34
CA PRO A 65 7.35 -7.08 -39.43
C PRO A 65 5.87 -6.83 -39.72
N LYS A 66 5.05 -7.89 -39.75
CA LYS A 66 3.61 -7.75 -39.97
C LYS A 66 3.01 -6.80 -38.92
N PRO A 67 2.27 -5.76 -39.34
CA PRO A 67 1.66 -4.83 -38.40
C PRO A 67 0.67 -5.57 -37.50
N ARG A 68 0.70 -5.28 -36.20
CA ARG A 68 -0.25 -5.80 -35.21
C ARG A 68 -1.22 -4.68 -34.83
N PRO A 69 -2.45 -4.64 -35.38
CA PRO A 69 -3.44 -3.64 -35.03
C PRO A 69 -3.69 -3.63 -33.52
N GLY A 70 -3.66 -2.46 -32.89
CA GLY A 70 -3.90 -2.29 -31.45
C GLY A 70 -2.72 -2.63 -30.53
N ALA A 71 -1.59 -3.14 -31.04
CA ALA A 71 -0.41 -3.33 -30.20
C ALA A 71 0.21 -1.97 -29.82
N ALA A 72 0.62 -1.84 -28.55
CA ALA A 72 1.35 -0.67 -28.08
C ALA A 72 2.65 -0.48 -28.87
N ARG A 73 3.01 0.78 -29.16
CA ARG A 73 4.23 1.08 -29.90
C ARG A 73 5.44 0.73 -29.04
N PRO A 74 6.48 0.08 -29.59
CA PRO A 74 7.69 -0.26 -28.84
C PRO A 74 8.40 0.94 -28.20
N GLN A 75 8.27 2.11 -28.82
CA GLN A 75 8.90 3.37 -28.38
C GLN A 75 8.05 4.19 -27.40
N ASP A 76 6.79 3.81 -27.15
CA ASP A 76 5.93 4.53 -26.20
C ASP A 76 6.22 4.05 -24.77
N SER A 77 6.68 4.96 -23.90
CA SER A 77 6.77 4.69 -22.46
C SER A 77 5.38 4.73 -21.83
N THR A 78 5.04 3.75 -21.01
CA THR A 78 3.78 3.79 -20.25
C THR A 78 3.88 4.80 -19.09
N PRO A 79 2.77 5.39 -18.62
CA PRO A 79 2.79 6.29 -17.46
C PRO A 79 3.44 5.64 -16.22
N THR A 80 3.20 4.35 -16.00
CA THR A 80 3.82 3.57 -14.92
C THR A 80 5.34 3.50 -15.08
N GLN A 81 5.84 3.31 -16.30
CA GLN A 81 7.27 3.28 -16.60
C GLN A 81 7.92 4.66 -16.41
N MET A 82 7.21 5.74 -16.76
CA MET A 82 7.69 7.10 -16.50
C MET A 82 7.73 7.43 -15.01
N ALA A 83 6.67 7.07 -14.27
CA ALA A 83 6.63 7.23 -12.82
C ALA A 83 7.73 6.42 -12.12
N ALA A 84 7.93 5.17 -12.53
CA ALA A 84 9.03 4.34 -12.05
C ALA A 84 10.38 5.00 -12.34
N GLY A 85 10.59 5.57 -13.53
CA GLY A 85 11.83 6.27 -13.83
C GLY A 85 12.06 7.54 -13.02
N ALA A 86 11.00 8.28 -12.71
CA ALA A 86 11.05 9.45 -11.84
C ALA A 86 11.35 9.09 -10.38
N VAL A 87 10.76 8.00 -9.87
CA VAL A 87 10.96 7.53 -8.49
C VAL A 87 12.32 6.86 -8.31
N PHE A 88 12.75 6.03 -9.25
CA PHE A 88 13.97 5.22 -9.15
C PHE A 88 15.19 5.83 -9.86
N GLY A 89 15.07 7.03 -10.44
CA GLY A 89 16.20 7.80 -10.96
C GLY A 89 16.83 7.23 -12.24
N GLY A 90 16.05 6.65 -13.15
CA GLY A 90 16.59 6.09 -14.39
C GLY A 90 15.52 5.66 -15.39
N SER A 91 15.83 5.76 -16.70
CA SER A 91 14.96 5.29 -17.80
C SER A 91 14.40 3.90 -17.48
N PRO A 92 13.10 3.63 -17.74
CA PRO A 92 12.50 2.33 -17.48
C PRO A 92 13.41 1.27 -18.04
N ARG A 93 13.87 0.37 -17.16
CA ARG A 93 14.89 -0.64 -17.38
C ARG A 93 14.61 -1.35 -18.70
N SER A 94 15.13 -0.81 -19.80
CA SER A 94 14.96 -1.44 -21.10
C SER A 94 15.62 -2.81 -20.97
N ALA A 95 15.08 -3.81 -21.63
CA ALA A 95 15.69 -5.15 -21.65
C ALA A 95 17.18 -5.14 -22.04
N LYS A 96 17.71 -4.01 -22.55
CA LYS A 96 19.13 -3.77 -22.80
C LYS A 96 20.00 -3.65 -21.53
N ALA A 97 19.44 -3.30 -20.37
CA ALA A 97 20.17 -3.35 -19.10
C ALA A 97 20.42 -4.80 -18.62
N ALA A 98 19.68 -5.78 -19.15
CA ALA A 98 20.01 -7.19 -18.98
C ALA A 98 21.11 -7.68 -19.95
N ALA A 99 21.42 -6.90 -20.99
CA ALA A 99 22.47 -7.21 -21.97
C ALA A 99 23.84 -6.61 -21.62
N ALA A 100 23.89 -5.59 -20.75
CA ALA A 100 25.12 -5.23 -20.05
C ALA A 100 25.36 -6.30 -18.97
N GLY A 101 26.01 -7.40 -19.36
CA GLY A 101 26.31 -8.49 -18.45
C GLY A 101 26.96 -7.97 -17.16
N ALA A 102 26.62 -8.59 -16.03
CA ALA A 102 27.10 -8.18 -14.71
C ALA A 102 28.61 -7.89 -14.73
N THR A 103 28.98 -6.71 -14.23
CA THR A 103 30.36 -6.25 -14.14
C THR A 103 31.18 -7.22 -13.28
N ALA A 104 32.51 -7.20 -13.44
CA ALA A 104 33.39 -8.03 -12.63
C ALA A 104 33.22 -7.74 -11.11
N GLY A 105 32.97 -6.48 -10.76
CA GLY A 105 32.69 -6.07 -9.37
C GLY A 105 31.38 -6.66 -8.84
N GLU A 106 30.30 -6.60 -9.62
CA GLU A 106 29.01 -7.20 -9.23
C GLU A 106 29.12 -8.72 -9.06
N LYS A 107 29.84 -9.40 -9.97
CA LYS A 107 30.09 -10.85 -9.85
C LYS A 107 30.90 -11.18 -8.60
N SER A 108 31.94 -10.40 -8.29
CA SER A 108 32.73 -10.55 -7.06
C SER A 108 31.87 -10.34 -5.81
N LEU A 109 31.02 -9.32 -5.81
CA LEU A 109 30.15 -9.03 -4.66
C LEU A 109 29.13 -10.16 -4.44
N VAL A 110 28.49 -10.65 -5.50
CA VAL A 110 27.57 -11.79 -5.44
C VAL A 110 28.30 -13.04 -4.97
N ALA A 111 29.51 -13.30 -5.46
CA ALA A 111 30.32 -14.43 -5.01
C ALA A 111 30.68 -14.33 -3.52
N GLN A 112 31.07 -13.16 -3.04
CA GLN A 112 31.36 -12.93 -1.62
C GLN A 112 30.11 -13.06 -0.73
N ALA A 113 28.96 -12.53 -1.18
CA ALA A 113 27.70 -12.65 -0.46
C ALA A 113 27.23 -14.12 -0.39
N SER A 114 27.34 -14.85 -1.50
CA SER A 114 26.97 -16.27 -1.57
C SER A 114 27.92 -17.17 -0.79
N ALA A 115 29.18 -16.78 -0.61
CA ALA A 115 30.18 -17.55 0.11
C ALA A 115 30.05 -17.49 1.63
N ARG A 116 29.37 -16.47 2.18
CA ARG A 116 29.22 -16.29 3.64
C ARG A 116 28.16 -17.21 4.24
N ASP A 117 26.96 -17.20 3.65
CA ASP A 117 25.79 -17.88 4.23
C ASP A 117 25.14 -18.90 3.27
N GLY A 118 25.69 -19.05 2.06
CA GLY A 118 25.05 -19.81 0.99
C GLY A 118 23.83 -19.09 0.41
N ILE A 119 23.27 -19.63 -0.68
CA ILE A 119 21.98 -19.19 -1.22
C ILE A 119 20.95 -20.24 -0.83
N ASP A 120 20.01 -19.89 0.05
CA ASP A 120 18.88 -20.77 0.36
C ASP A 120 17.97 -20.87 -0.89
N PRO A 121 17.78 -22.08 -1.47
CA PRO A 121 16.92 -22.26 -2.63
C PRO A 121 15.45 -21.91 -2.36
N ASN A 122 15.03 -21.91 -1.09
CA ASN A 122 13.69 -21.58 -0.63
C ASN A 122 13.57 -20.17 -0.03
N ILE A 123 14.56 -19.29 -0.23
CA ILE A 123 14.55 -17.93 0.34
C ILE A 123 13.28 -17.14 0.03
N ARG A 124 12.67 -17.34 -1.15
CA ARG A 124 11.41 -16.69 -1.52
C ARG A 124 10.27 -17.11 -0.62
N ALA A 125 10.09 -18.43 -0.43
CA ALA A 125 9.05 -18.96 0.45
C ALA A 125 9.26 -18.50 1.90
N LYS A 126 10.52 -18.44 2.36
CA LYS A 126 10.87 -17.94 3.69
C LYS A 126 10.49 -16.46 3.85
N VAL A 127 10.89 -15.61 2.90
CA VAL A 127 10.55 -14.17 2.91
C VAL A 127 9.04 -13.96 2.84
N ASP A 128 8.32 -14.72 2.02
CA ASP A 128 6.86 -14.63 1.93
C ASP A 128 6.20 -15.01 3.27
N GLN A 129 6.70 -16.06 3.93
CA GLN A 129 6.21 -16.49 5.24
C GLN A 129 6.51 -15.45 6.33
N GLU A 130 7.72 -14.88 6.35
CA GLU A 130 8.13 -13.82 7.29
C GLU A 130 7.31 -12.54 7.07
N THR A 131 7.12 -12.14 5.81
CA THR A 131 6.33 -10.95 5.44
C THR A 131 4.87 -11.12 5.83
N THR A 132 4.30 -12.31 5.61
CA THR A 132 2.93 -12.61 6.01
C THR A 132 2.75 -12.51 7.52
N GLN A 133 3.70 -13.02 8.31
CA GLN A 133 3.68 -12.93 9.77
C GLN A 133 3.75 -11.47 10.26
N LEU A 134 4.59 -10.64 9.64
CA LEU A 134 4.68 -9.21 9.96
C LEU A 134 3.37 -8.48 9.67
N ILE A 135 2.74 -8.75 8.53
CA ILE A 135 1.45 -8.15 8.16
C ILE A 135 0.34 -8.54 9.15
N VAL A 136 0.33 -9.79 9.62
CA VAL A 136 -0.66 -10.26 10.61
C VAL A 136 -0.41 -9.62 11.98
N ALA A 137 0.85 -9.52 12.42
CA ALA A 137 1.20 -8.86 13.67
C ALA A 137 0.78 -7.38 13.68
N ASP A 138 1.02 -6.67 12.58
CA ASP A 138 0.67 -5.24 12.43
C ASP A 138 -0.84 -5.01 12.53
N LYS A 139 -1.64 -5.90 11.90
CA LYS A 139 -3.11 -5.87 12.02
C LYS A 139 -3.58 -6.04 13.45
N SER A 140 -2.96 -6.92 14.24
CA SER A 140 -3.38 -7.17 15.64
C SER A 140 -3.19 -5.95 16.54
N TRP A 141 -2.12 -5.19 16.33
CA TRP A 141 -1.87 -3.96 17.09
C TRP A 141 -2.83 -2.84 16.67
N ILE A 142 -3.05 -2.67 15.36
CA ILE A 142 -4.03 -1.71 14.85
C ILE A 142 -5.44 -2.07 15.32
N ASP A 143 -5.83 -3.35 15.28
CA ASP A 143 -7.11 -3.84 15.80
C ASP A 143 -7.25 -3.55 17.30
N SER A 144 -6.19 -3.76 18.09
CA SER A 144 -6.22 -3.43 19.52
C SER A 144 -6.43 -1.94 19.77
N LEU A 145 -5.95 -1.06 18.87
CA LEU A 145 -6.15 0.39 18.97
C LEU A 145 -7.55 0.79 18.47
N LEU A 146 -7.99 0.25 17.33
CA LEU A 146 -9.24 0.59 16.66
C LEU A 146 -10.46 -0.03 17.36
N PHE A 147 -10.30 -1.26 17.85
CA PHE A 147 -11.32 -2.07 18.52
C PHE A 147 -10.94 -2.35 19.98
N TRP A 148 -10.38 -1.33 20.66
CA TRP A 148 -10.04 -1.38 22.10
C TRP A 148 -11.23 -1.74 23.01
N GLN A 149 -12.44 -1.57 22.50
CA GLN A 149 -13.69 -1.93 23.17
C GLN A 149 -14.26 -3.20 22.54
N THR A 150 -14.69 -4.14 23.38
CA THR A 150 -15.22 -5.46 22.99
C THR A 150 -16.35 -5.29 21.96
N GLN A 151 -16.03 -5.51 20.68
CA GLN A 151 -17.03 -5.58 19.63
C GLN A 151 -17.85 -6.83 19.88
N GLN A 152 -19.16 -6.68 20.05
CA GLN A 152 -20.04 -7.85 20.05
C GLN A 152 -19.95 -8.45 18.65
N PRO A 153 -19.46 -9.69 18.49
CA PRO A 153 -19.39 -10.28 17.17
C PRO A 153 -20.81 -10.31 16.58
N PRO A 154 -21.00 -9.94 15.30
CA PRO A 154 -22.28 -10.10 14.64
C PRO A 154 -22.52 -11.61 14.48
N VAL A 155 -23.15 -12.22 15.47
CA VAL A 155 -23.45 -13.66 15.47
C VAL A 155 -24.94 -13.87 15.40
N SER A 156 -25.45 -13.86 14.18
CA SER A 156 -26.49 -14.79 13.77
C SER A 156 -25.82 -16.13 13.47
N VAL A 157 -25.53 -16.93 14.51
CA VAL A 157 -25.03 -18.30 14.31
C VAL A 157 -26.20 -19.17 13.84
N VAL A 158 -26.03 -19.83 12.69
CA VAL A 158 -26.98 -20.85 12.23
C VAL A 158 -27.02 -22.00 13.25
N ASP A 159 -28.21 -22.39 13.68
CA ASP A 159 -28.41 -23.52 14.58
C ASP A 159 -28.07 -24.83 13.86
N PRO A 160 -26.95 -25.49 14.19
CA PRO A 160 -26.47 -26.64 13.41
C PRO A 160 -27.43 -27.83 13.48
N ALA A 161 -28.14 -28.01 14.60
CA ALA A 161 -29.05 -29.13 14.78
C ALA A 161 -30.33 -28.93 13.96
N LYS A 162 -30.91 -27.73 14.00
CA LYS A 162 -32.10 -27.40 13.21
C LYS A 162 -31.80 -27.32 11.72
N GLU A 163 -30.62 -26.84 11.34
CA GLU A 163 -30.23 -26.80 9.93
C GLU A 163 -30.02 -28.21 9.38
N GLN A 164 -29.38 -29.10 10.15
CA GLN A 164 -29.25 -30.50 9.75
C GLN A 164 -30.61 -31.16 9.55
N GLN A 165 -31.59 -30.85 10.42
CA GLN A 165 -32.94 -31.38 10.28
C GLN A 165 -33.64 -30.83 9.02
N ARG A 166 -33.54 -29.52 8.75
CA ARG A 166 -34.05 -28.90 7.52
C ARG A 166 -33.49 -29.56 6.26
N LEU A 167 -32.18 -29.82 6.24
CA LEU A 167 -31.52 -30.47 5.11
C LEU A 167 -32.06 -31.90 4.86
N ARG A 168 -32.28 -32.68 5.93
CA ARG A 168 -32.85 -34.04 5.83
C ARG A 168 -34.29 -34.02 5.32
N GLU A 169 -35.12 -33.09 5.79
CA GLU A 169 -36.51 -32.94 5.37
C GLU A 169 -36.62 -32.45 3.92
N ALA A 170 -35.76 -31.51 3.51
CA ALA A 170 -35.69 -31.03 2.13
C ALA A 170 -35.25 -32.13 1.16
N GLN A 171 -34.28 -32.96 1.55
CA GLN A 171 -33.85 -34.14 0.79
C GLN A 171 -34.98 -35.18 0.65
N ALA A 172 -35.73 -35.45 1.72
CA ALA A 172 -36.85 -36.40 1.70
C ALA A 172 -38.03 -35.89 0.84
N GLN A 173 -38.21 -34.57 0.72
CA GLN A 173 -39.28 -33.95 -0.06
C GLN A 173 -38.86 -33.57 -1.49
N GLY A 174 -37.59 -33.78 -1.87
CA GLY A 174 -37.06 -33.43 -3.19
C GLY A 174 -37.07 -31.91 -3.50
N LYS A 175 -37.08 -31.05 -2.47
CA LYS A 175 -37.09 -29.58 -2.62
C LYS A 175 -35.68 -29.02 -2.75
N ALA A 176 -35.53 -27.93 -3.51
CA ALA A 176 -34.27 -27.19 -3.64
C ALA A 176 -33.85 -26.54 -2.31
N LEU A 177 -32.55 -26.50 -2.04
CA LEU A 177 -31.99 -26.09 -0.73
C LEU A 177 -31.87 -24.57 -0.55
N ASP A 178 -32.11 -23.80 -1.62
CA ASP A 178 -31.61 -22.44 -1.79
C ASP A 178 -32.57 -21.34 -1.30
N GLY A 179 -33.79 -21.70 -0.86
CA GLY A 179 -34.88 -20.73 -0.62
C GLY A 179 -35.50 -20.69 0.77
N ALA A 180 -35.20 -21.64 1.67
CA ALA A 180 -35.78 -21.65 3.02
C ALA A 180 -34.85 -20.93 4.02
N ALA A 181 -35.41 -20.03 4.84
CA ALA A 181 -34.66 -19.31 5.85
C ALA A 181 -33.91 -20.26 6.80
N THR A 182 -32.59 -20.10 6.92
CA THR A 182 -31.74 -20.91 7.79
C THR A 182 -32.07 -20.63 9.27
N PRO A 183 -32.33 -21.68 10.07
CA PRO A 183 -32.64 -21.51 11.48
C PRO A 183 -31.42 -20.90 12.18
N THR A 184 -31.63 -19.76 12.82
CA THR A 184 -30.57 -18.96 13.42
C THR A 184 -30.82 -18.83 14.92
N ILE A 185 -29.77 -18.96 15.73
CA ILE A 185 -29.83 -18.81 17.18
C ILE A 185 -29.78 -17.32 17.52
N GLU A 186 -30.94 -16.71 17.77
CA GLU A 186 -31.00 -15.37 18.34
C GLU A 186 -30.92 -15.44 19.88
N ARG A 187 -29.91 -14.81 20.47
CA ARG A 187 -29.90 -14.59 21.92
C ARG A 187 -30.87 -13.45 22.25
N LYS A 188 -31.98 -13.78 22.91
CA LYS A 188 -32.89 -12.79 23.50
C LYS A 188 -32.08 -11.89 24.45
N ARG A 189 -32.19 -10.57 24.28
CA ARG A 189 -31.60 -9.61 25.22
C ARG A 189 -32.27 -9.81 26.59
N LYS A 190 -31.46 -10.03 27.63
CA LYS A 190 -31.94 -10.01 29.01
C LYS A 190 -32.63 -8.69 29.29
N ALA A 191 -33.84 -8.74 29.85
CA ALA A 191 -34.53 -7.55 30.32
C ALA A 191 -33.79 -6.98 31.55
N PRO A 192 -33.79 -5.65 31.76
CA PRO A 192 -33.03 -5.01 32.84
C PRO A 192 -33.45 -5.45 34.26
N LEU A 193 -34.51 -6.24 34.41
CA LEU A 193 -35.06 -6.71 35.70
C LEU A 193 -35.16 -8.24 35.82
N GLU A 194 -34.62 -9.01 34.87
CA GLU A 194 -34.78 -10.48 34.77
C GLU A 194 -33.96 -11.29 35.81
N GLY A 195 -33.64 -10.68 36.96
CA GLY A 195 -32.93 -11.30 38.07
C GLY A 195 -33.08 -10.52 39.39
N LEU A 196 -34.08 -9.66 39.49
CA LEU A 196 -34.33 -8.80 40.66
C LEU A 196 -35.56 -9.23 41.49
N PHE A 197 -36.22 -10.33 41.12
CA PHE A 197 -37.33 -10.95 41.86
C PHE A 197 -37.17 -12.47 41.86
#